data_AF-A0A509BQB2-F1
#
_entry.id   AF-A0A509BQB2-F1
#
_cell.length_a   1.000
_cell.length_b   1.000
_cell.length_c   1.000
_cell.angle_alpha   90.00
_cell.angle_beta   90.00
_cell.angle_gamma   90.00
#
_symmetry.space_group_name_H-M   'P 1'
#
loop_
_entity.id
_entity.type
_entity.pdbx_description
1 polymer ?
#
loop_
_entity_poly.entity_id
_entity_poly.type
_entity_poly.pdbx_seq_one_letter_code
_entity_poly.pdbx_strand_id
1 'polypeptide(L)' 'MNDTVKVAIRAEATVRFEKIVEMEKADYDRYLKICEEWSSGREVEEQIKEIAFKYDFDDGADNIDDIGEPEEIEFELVK' A
#
# COMPACT_ATOMS: atom_id res chain seq x y z
N MET A 1 12.58 -44.10 1.11
CA MET A 1 12.07 -43.24 2.21
C MET A 1 12.29 -41.82 1.75
N ASN A 2 11.23 -41.00 1.67
CA ASN A 2 11.40 -39.58 1.36
C ASN A 2 11.56 -38.87 2.70
N ASP A 3 12.81 -38.62 3.10
CA ASP A 3 13.14 -37.75 4.22
C ASP A 3 12.72 -36.31 3.86
N THR A 4 11.57 -35.88 4.38
CA THR A 4 11.05 -34.53 4.17
C THR A 4 11.14 -33.72 5.46
N VAL A 5 11.56 -32.46 5.36
CA VAL A 5 11.61 -31.49 6.47
C VAL A 5 10.49 -30.45 6.32
N LYS A 6 10.10 -29.82 7.43
CA LYS A 6 9.16 -28.68 7.41
C LYS A 6 9.94 -27.38 7.30
N VAL A 7 9.57 -26.54 6.34
CA VAL A 7 10.13 -25.20 6.14
C VAL A 7 9.01 -24.16 6.07
N ALA A 8 9.27 -22.97 6.59
CA ALA A 8 8.52 -21.76 6.31
C ALA A 8 9.17 -21.05 5.12
N ILE A 9 8.36 -20.58 4.18
CA ILE A 9 8.81 -19.82 3.01
C ILE A 9 8.19 -18.43 3.12
N ARG A 10 9.00 -17.38 3.07
CA ARG A 10 8.57 -15.97 3.14
C ARG A 10 9.17 -15.20 1.99
N ALA A 11 8.47 -14.18 1.51
CA ALA A 11 8.95 -13.24 0.52
C ALA A 11 8.17 -11.93 0.64
N GLU A 12 8.78 -10.81 0.27
CA GLU A 12 8.14 -9.50 0.26
C GLU A 12 7.89 -9.05 -1.19
N ALA A 13 6.80 -8.33 -1.44
CA ALA A 13 6.48 -7.83 -2.77
C ALA A 13 5.97 -6.39 -2.67
N THR A 14 6.31 -5.58 -3.67
CA THR A 14 5.75 -4.23 -3.79
C THR A 14 4.33 -4.34 -4.36
N VAL A 15 3.37 -3.65 -3.74
CA VAL A 15 1.98 -3.59 -4.19
C VAL A 15 1.68 -2.18 -4.69
N ARG A 16 1.11 -2.09 -5.90
CA ARG A 16 0.58 -0.85 -6.46
C ARG A 16 -0.93 -0.81 -6.28
N PHE A 17 -1.43 0.33 -5.80
CA PHE A 17 -2.86 0.58 -5.68
C PHE A 17 -3.31 1.63 -6.71
N GLU A 18 -4.44 1.42 -7.39
CA GLU A 18 -5.03 2.38 -8.32
C GLU A 18 -6.57 2.33 -8.26
N LYS A 19 -7.20 3.52 -8.22
CA LYS A 19 -8.65 3.68 -8.31
C LYS A 19 -8.98 4.99 -9.01
N ILE A 20 -9.90 4.95 -9.97
CA ILE A 20 -10.44 6.15 -10.61
C ILE A 20 -11.76 6.49 -9.93
N VAL A 21 -11.88 7.71 -9.40
CA VAL A 21 -13.06 8.18 -8.65
C VAL A 21 -13.54 9.52 -9.18
N GLU A 22 -14.84 9.77 -9.04
CA GLU A 22 -15.39 11.12 -9.19
C GLU A 22 -15.19 11.89 -7.88
N MET A 23 -14.23 12.81 -7.88
CA MET A 23 -13.83 13.60 -6.71
C MET A 23 -14.45 15.01 -6.71
N GLU A 24 -14.83 15.51 -5.53
CA GLU A 24 -15.20 16.90 -5.34
C GLU A 24 -14.01 17.83 -5.59
N LYS A 25 -14.21 18.88 -6.40
CA LYS A 25 -13.13 19.84 -6.71
C LYS A 25 -12.49 20.44 -5.46
N ALA A 26 -13.28 20.70 -4.41
CA ALA A 26 -12.78 21.25 -3.16
C ALA A 26 -11.78 20.33 -2.44
N ASP A 27 -11.98 19.01 -2.51
CA ASP A 27 -11.04 18.04 -1.94
C ASP A 27 -9.76 17.94 -2.76
N TYR A 28 -9.88 18.03 -4.09
CA TYR A 28 -8.72 18.09 -4.98
C TYR A 28 -7.88 19.35 -4.73
N ASP A 29 -8.52 20.52 -4.60
CA ASP A 29 -7.85 21.78 -4.27
C ASP A 29 -7.19 21.71 -2.88
N ARG A 30 -7.83 21.05 -1.90
CA ARG A 30 -7.25 20.78 -0.57
C ARG A 30 -6.01 19.89 -0.67
N TYR A 31 -6.06 18.82 -1.45
CA TYR A 31 -4.93 17.94 -1.71
C TYR A 31 -3.74 18.71 -2.32
N LEU A 32 -3.98 19.53 -3.35
CA LEU A 32 -2.94 20.33 -3.98
C LEU A 32 -2.26 21.26 -2.96
N LYS A 33 -3.04 21.91 -2.10
CA LYS A 33 -2.51 22.79 -1.06
C LYS A 33 -1.64 22.02 -0.05
N ILE A 34 -2.07 20.84 0.38
CA ILE A 34 -1.28 19.95 1.25
C ILE A 34 0.07 19.60 0.59
N CYS A 35 0.08 19.34 -0.72
CA CYS A 35 1.30 19.08 -1.47
C CYS A 35 2.22 20.32 -1.58
N GLU A 36 1.66 21.53 -1.75
CA GLU A 36 2.45 22.77 -1.79
C GLU A 36 3.09 23.12 -0.45
N GLU A 37 2.43 22.77 0.67
CA GLU A 37 2.93 23.05 2.03
C GLU A 37 4.06 22.09 2.48
N TRP A 38 4.55 21.23 1.56
CA TRP A 38 5.66 20.25 1.64
C TRP A 38 6.60 20.41 2.85
N SER A 39 6.10 19.99 3.99
CA SER A 39 6.85 19.80 5.22
C SER A 39 6.80 18.30 5.47
N SER A 40 7.81 17.58 4.97
CA SER A 40 7.97 16.13 5.12
C SER A 40 7.74 15.72 6.57
N GLY A 41 6.52 15.26 6.85
CA GLY A 41 6.03 15.04 8.19
C GLY A 41 4.80 14.14 8.14
N ARG A 42 4.68 13.28 9.15
CA ARG A 42 3.58 12.31 9.31
C ARG A 42 2.18 12.94 9.20
N GLU A 43 2.04 14.21 9.60
CA GLU A 43 0.79 14.97 9.52
C GLU A 43 0.32 15.25 8.08
N VAL A 44 1.24 15.34 7.11
CA VAL A 44 0.90 15.52 5.68
C VAL A 44 0.32 14.21 5.13
N GLU A 45 0.96 13.09 5.45
CA GLU A 45 0.49 11.77 5.03
C GLU A 45 -0.88 11.42 5.62
N GLU A 46 -1.12 11.74 6.90
CA GLU A 46 -2.41 11.49 7.55
C GLU A 46 -3.53 12.30 6.90
N GLN A 47 -3.28 13.55 6.49
CA GLN A 47 -4.27 14.36 5.78
C GLN A 47 -4.57 13.85 4.37
N ILE A 48 -3.55 13.40 3.64
CA ILE A 48 -3.76 12.80 2.30
C ILE A 48 -4.55 11.49 2.44
N LYS A 49 -4.24 10.67 3.45
CA LYS A 49 -5.01 9.46 3.75
C LYS A 49 -6.46 9.77 4.09
N GLU A 50 -6.73 10.80 4.90
CA GLU A 50 -8.11 11.22 5.20
C GLU A 50 -8.90 11.54 3.92
N ILE A 51 -8.29 12.26 2.98
CA ILE A 51 -8.91 12.55 1.67
C ILE A 51 -9.14 11.24 0.91
N ALA A 52 -8.13 10.36 0.81
CA ALA A 52 -8.24 9.08 0.10
C ALA A 52 -9.35 8.17 0.66
N PHE A 53 -9.45 8.05 1.99
CA PHE A 53 -10.49 7.27 2.68
C PHE A 53 -11.91 7.77 2.36
N LYS A 54 -12.12 9.09 2.17
CA LYS A 54 -13.43 9.63 1.75
C LYS A 54 -13.89 9.05 0.41
N TYR A 55 -12.95 8.65 -0.44
CA TYR A 55 -13.19 8.06 -1.76
C TYR A 55 -12.97 6.54 -1.77
N ASP A 56 -13.05 5.90 -0.60
CA ASP A 56 -12.95 4.44 -0.47
C ASP A 56 -11.59 3.90 -0.98
N PHE A 57 -10.55 4.74 -0.89
CA PHE A 57 -9.18 4.37 -1.23
C PHE A 57 -8.39 4.09 0.06
N ASP A 58 -8.42 2.83 0.48
CA ASP A 58 -7.75 2.30 1.66
C ASP A 58 -6.77 1.15 1.33
N ASP A 59 -6.03 0.69 2.34
CA ASP A 59 -5.09 -0.43 2.28
C ASP A 59 -5.74 -1.82 2.10
N GLY A 60 -7.06 -1.87 1.97
CA GLY A 60 -7.83 -3.04 1.57
C GLY A 60 -7.50 -3.52 0.16
N ALA A 61 -7.72 -4.83 -0.06
CA ALA A 61 -7.34 -5.53 -1.29
C ALA A 61 -8.08 -5.04 -2.55
N ASP A 62 -9.16 -4.26 -2.41
CA ASP A 62 -10.03 -3.83 -3.50
C ASP A 62 -9.40 -2.76 -4.42
N ASN A 63 -8.31 -2.10 -3.97
CA ASN A 63 -7.62 -1.07 -4.75
C ASN A 63 -6.31 -1.57 -5.38
N ILE A 64 -5.97 -2.85 -5.27
CA ILE A 64 -4.72 -3.40 -5.80
C ILE A 64 -4.79 -3.49 -7.33
N ASP A 65 -3.92 -2.75 -8.01
CA ASP A 65 -3.75 -2.76 -9.46
C ASP A 65 -2.74 -3.83 -9.90
N ASP A 66 -1.61 -3.91 -9.19
CA ASP A 66 -0.51 -4.81 -9.51
C ASP A 66 0.23 -5.26 -8.25
N ILE A 67 0.68 -6.51 -8.23
CA ILE A 67 1.56 -7.06 -7.21
C ILE A 67 2.83 -7.49 -7.93
N GLY A 68 3.94 -6.83 -7.62
CA GLY A 68 5.25 -7.16 -8.19
C GLY A 68 5.68 -8.59 -7.85
N GLU A 69 6.67 -9.09 -8.60
CA GLU A 69 7.27 -10.38 -8.27
C GLU A 69 7.83 -10.36 -6.84
N PRO A 70 7.65 -11.45 -6.06
CA PRO A 70 8.18 -11.53 -4.71
C PRO A 70 9.71 -11.49 -4.73
N GLU A 71 10.29 -10.54 -4.01
CA GLU A 71 11.71 -10.39 -3.77
C GLU A 71 12.09 -10.98 -2.39
N GLU A 72 13.39 -11.21 -2.18
CA GLU A 72 13.94 -11.68 -0.89
C GLU A 72 13.28 -12.98 -0.36
N ILE A 73 13.17 -13.99 -1.23
CA ILE A 73 12.59 -15.29 -0.86
C ILE A 73 13.49 -16.02 0.14
N GLU A 74 12.98 -16.22 1.37
CA GLU A 74 13.68 -16.89 2.47
C GLU A 74 13.03 -18.23 2.83
N PHE A 75 13.88 -19.20 3.20
CA PHE A 75 13.48 -20.52 3.69
C PHE A 75 14.01 -20.75 5.11
N GLU A 76 13.12 -21.05 6.05
CA GLU A 76 13.47 -21.28 7.45
C GLU A 76 12.96 -22.65 7.92
N LEU A 77 13.81 -23.47 8.54
CA LEU A 77 13.39 -24.76 9.11
C LEU A 77 12.48 -24.53 10.32
N VAL A 78 11.30 -25.14 10.29
CA VAL A 78 10.36 -25.11 11.42
C VAL A 78 10.70 -26.27 12.36
N LYS A 79 11.06 -25.94 13.61
CA LYS A 79 11.33 -26.92 14.68
C LYS A 79 10.05 -27.41 15.35
#